data_AF-A0A834E9M4-F1
#
_entry.id   AF-A0A834E9M4-F1
#
_cell.length_a   1.000
_cell.length_b   1.000
_cell.length_c   1.000
_cell.angle_alpha   90.00
_cell.angle_beta   90.00
_cell.angle_gamma   90.00
#
_symmetry.space_group_name_H-M   'P 1'
#
loop_
_entity.id
_entity.type
_entity.pdbx_description
1 polymer ?
#
loop_
_entity_poly.entity_id
_entity_poly.type
_entity_poly.pdbx_seq_one_letter_code
_entity_poly.pdbx_strand_id
1 'polypeptide(L)'
;MPYVSQVAIGRREALNVFGNDYDTEDGTGVRDYIHVVDLAKGHIAALRKLKEQCGCRIYNLGTGTGYSVLQMVHAMEKASGRKVGVCAVPLLSLP
;
A
#
# COMPACT_ATOMS: atom_id res chain seq x y z
N MET A 1 3.67 -0.11 -5.41
CA MET A 1 4.62 0.42 -4.39
C MET A 1 5.89 0.95 -5.05
N PRO A 2 5.85 2.14 -5.70
CA PRO A 2 6.96 2.62 -6.53
C PRO A 2 8.17 3.17 -5.74
N TYR A 3 7.99 3.70 -4.53
CA TYR A 3 9.13 4.21 -3.74
C TYR A 3 9.95 3.04 -3.16
N VAL A 4 9.30 2.08 -2.51
CA VAL A 4 9.98 0.89 -1.93
C VAL A 4 10.75 0.12 -3.00
N SER A 5 10.20 -0.04 -4.20
CA SER A 5 10.90 -0.71 -5.30
C SER A 5 12.12 0.07 -5.79
N GLN A 6 12.10 1.40 -5.76
CA GLN A 6 13.28 2.23 -6.10
C GLN A 6 14.43 2.02 -5.12
N VAL A 7 14.14 1.83 -3.83
CA VAL A 7 15.15 1.53 -2.82
C VAL A 7 15.69 0.11 -3.02
N ALA A 8 14.82 -0.86 -3.24
CA ALA A 8 15.22 -2.25 -3.50
C ALA A 8 16.15 -2.40 -4.72
N ILE A 9 15.98 -1.56 -5.76
CA ILE A 9 16.88 -1.56 -6.94
C ILE A 9 18.10 -0.63 -6.79
N GLY A 10 18.28 0.03 -5.64
CA GLY A 10 19.40 0.94 -5.39
C GLY A 10 19.30 2.31 -6.06
N ARG A 11 18.12 2.68 -6.60
CA ARG A 11 17.88 4.02 -7.17
C ARG A 11 17.77 5.09 -6.08
N ARG A 12 17.41 4.69 -4.86
CA ARG A 12 17.35 5.53 -3.66
C ARG A 12 18.01 4.78 -2.52
N GLU A 13 18.62 5.52 -1.59
CA GLU A 13 19.33 4.93 -0.46
C GLU A 13 18.38 4.34 0.59
N ALA A 14 17.30 5.05 0.92
CA ALA A 14 16.34 4.63 1.93
C ALA A 14 14.90 5.04 1.60
N LEU A 15 13.96 4.34 2.21
CA LEU A 15 12.56 4.68 2.28
C LEU A 15 12.32 5.56 3.51
N ASN A 16 11.76 6.74 3.31
CA ASN A 16 11.29 7.57 4.41
C ASN A 16 9.93 7.05 4.91
N VAL A 17 9.87 6.69 6.19
CA VAL A 17 8.66 6.27 6.89
C VAL A 17 8.18 7.43 7.73
N PHE A 18 7.05 8.01 7.34
CA PHE A 18 6.48 9.19 7.98
C PHE A 18 5.64 8.80 9.20
N GLY A 19 6.11 9.18 10.38
CA GLY A 19 5.51 8.80 11.67
C GLY A 19 5.88 7.38 12.10
N ASN A 20 6.26 7.24 13.37
CA ASN A 20 6.63 5.98 14.01
C ASN A 20 6.02 5.83 15.41
N ASP A 21 5.02 6.66 15.71
CA ASP A 21 4.35 6.82 16.99
C ASP A 21 2.82 6.69 16.87
N TYR A 22 2.34 6.09 15.77
CA TYR A 22 0.92 5.75 15.62
C TYR A 22 0.52 4.63 16.58
N ASP A 23 -0.74 4.65 17.03
CA ASP A 23 -1.35 3.56 17.81
C ASP A 23 -1.61 2.33 16.92
N THR A 24 -0.53 1.64 16.56
CA THR A 24 -0.45 0.47 15.67
C THR A 24 0.65 -0.45 16.17
N GLU A 25 0.63 -1.73 15.74
CA GLU A 25 1.53 -2.76 16.26
C GLU A 25 3.03 -2.41 16.19
N ASP A 26 3.46 -1.69 15.14
CA ASP A 26 4.85 -1.29 14.94
C ASP A 26 5.08 0.22 14.87
N GLY A 27 4.09 1.00 15.27
CA GLY A 27 4.13 2.47 15.28
C GLY A 27 3.99 3.11 13.90
N THR A 28 3.91 2.35 12.80
CA THR A 28 3.82 2.91 11.44
C THR A 28 2.42 2.82 10.85
N GLY A 29 2.11 3.72 9.91
CA GLY A 29 0.76 3.81 9.34
C GLY A 29 0.27 2.50 8.70
N VAL A 30 -0.95 2.08 9.04
CA VAL A 30 -1.60 0.89 8.49
C VAL A 30 -2.52 1.25 7.33
N ARG A 31 -2.45 0.50 6.22
CA ARG A 31 -3.29 0.69 5.02
C ARG A 31 -3.73 -0.64 4.42
N ASP A 32 -4.89 -0.64 3.77
CA ASP A 32 -5.38 -1.77 2.96
C ASP A 32 -4.77 -1.70 1.55
N TYR A 33 -3.79 -2.56 1.28
CA TYR A 33 -3.10 -2.61 -0.02
C TYR A 33 -3.78 -3.62 -0.95
N ILE A 34 -4.43 -3.13 -2.01
CA ILE A 34 -5.04 -3.96 -3.05
C ILE A 34 -4.11 -4.15 -4.25
N HIS A 35 -4.05 -5.36 -4.80
CA HIS A 35 -3.31 -5.63 -6.02
C HIS A 35 -3.99 -4.95 -7.22
N VAL A 36 -3.21 -4.26 -8.06
CA VAL A 36 -3.75 -3.43 -9.16
C VAL A 36 -4.63 -4.21 -10.14
N VAL A 37 -4.31 -5.48 -10.38
CA VAL A 37 -5.11 -6.37 -11.24
C VAL A 37 -6.49 -6.66 -10.64
N ASP A 38 -6.59 -6.82 -9.33
CA ASP A 38 -7.89 -7.09 -8.69
C ASP A 38 -8.74 -5.84 -8.62
N LEU A 39 -8.12 -4.67 -8.42
CA LEU A 39 -8.79 -3.39 -8.59
C LEU A 39 -9.35 -3.24 -10.03
N ALA A 40 -8.57 -3.56 -11.06
CA ALA A 40 -9.01 -3.53 -12.45
C ALA A 40 -10.18 -4.51 -12.72
N LYS A 41 -10.11 -5.74 -12.20
CA LYS A 41 -11.22 -6.69 -12.26
C LYS A 41 -12.47 -6.16 -11.56
N GLY A 42 -12.31 -5.47 -10.43
CA GLY A 42 -13.40 -4.81 -9.71
C GLY A 42 -14.13 -3.78 -10.58
N HIS A 43 -13.41 -3.00 -11.38
CA HIS A 43 -14.01 -2.06 -12.33
C HIS A 43 -14.82 -2.79 -13.42
N ILE A 44 -14.31 -3.90 -13.97
CA ILE A 44 -15.04 -4.72 -14.94
C ILE A 44 -16.32 -5.30 -14.31
N ALA A 45 -16.25 -5.77 -13.07
CA ALA A 45 -17.41 -6.29 -12.35
C ALA A 45 -18.48 -5.20 -12.11
N ALA A 46 -18.05 -3.99 -11.72
CA ALA A 46 -18.96 -2.85 -11.57
C ALA A 46 -19.67 -2.50 -12.89
N LEU A 47 -18.95 -2.49 -14.01
CA LEU A 47 -19.54 -2.26 -15.34
C LEU A 47 -20.57 -3.33 -15.71
N ARG A 48 -20.35 -4.60 -15.36
CA ARG A 48 -21.33 -5.67 -15.58
C ARG A 48 -22.60 -5.44 -14.77
N LYS A 49 -22.47 -5.04 -13.50
CA LYS A 49 -23.61 -4.74 -12.63
C LYS A 49 -24.44 -3.56 -13.12
N LEU A 50 -23.81 -2.53 -13.69
CA LEU A 50 -24.53 -1.41 -14.30
C LEU A 50 -25.46 -1.84 -15.44
N LYS A 51 -25.10 -2.90 -16.18
CA LYS A 51 -25.97 -3.46 -17.24
C LYS A 51 -27.22 -4.14 -16.71
N GLU A 52 -27.24 -4.51 -15.43
CA GLU A 52 -28.39 -5.10 -14.74
C GLU A 52 -29.34 -4.03 -14.16
N GLN A 53 -29.24 -2.77 -14.60
CA GLN A 53 -30.07 -1.64 -14.12
C GLN A 53 -30.03 -1.44 -12.58
N CYS A 54 -28.87 -1.67 -11.96
CA CYS A 54 -28.72 -1.67 -10.49
C CYS A 54 -28.85 -0.28 -9.81
N GLY A 55 -29.02 0.78 -10.59
CA GLY A 55 -28.97 2.17 -10.14
C GLY A 55 -27.58 2.61 -9.67
N CYS A 56 -27.52 3.70 -8.90
CA CYS A 56 -26.28 4.16 -8.28
C CYS A 56 -25.95 3.30 -7.05
N ARG A 57 -24.73 2.75 -7.01
CA ARG A 57 -24.24 1.90 -5.92
C ARG A 57 -22.83 2.31 -5.55
N ILE A 58 -22.55 2.33 -4.26
CA ILE A 58 -21.26 2.71 -3.68
C ILE A 58 -20.60 1.45 -3.14
N TYR A 59 -19.33 1.23 -3.51
CA TYR A 59 -18.56 0.05 -3.10
C TYR A 59 -17.16 0.45 -2.64
N ASN A 60 -16.71 -0.14 -1.53
CA ASN A 60 -15.30 -0.15 -1.17
C ASN A 60 -14.62 -1.32 -1.91
N LEU A 61 -13.53 -1.04 -2.61
CA LEU A 61 -12.70 -2.06 -3.26
C LEU A 61 -11.35 -2.15 -2.54
N GLY A 62 -11.26 -3.08 -1.60
CA GLY A 62 -10.08 -3.37 -0.80
C GLY A 62 -9.98 -4.85 -0.48
N THR A 63 -8.94 -5.24 0.25
CA THR A 63 -8.77 -6.61 0.74
C THR A 63 -9.45 -6.84 2.09
N GLY A 64 -9.79 -5.75 2.80
CA GLY A 64 -10.28 -5.79 4.19
C GLY A 64 -9.19 -6.06 5.22
N THR A 65 -7.93 -6.19 4.78
CA THR A 65 -6.78 -6.47 5.65
C THR A 65 -5.81 -5.30 5.61
N GLY A 66 -5.53 -4.73 6.78
CA GLY A 66 -4.53 -3.67 6.92
C GLY A 66 -3.12 -4.23 7.07
N TYR A 67 -2.15 -3.58 6.43
CA TYR A 67 -0.73 -3.82 6.66
C TYR A 67 -0.04 -2.50 7.01
N SER A 68 0.89 -2.55 7.97
CA SER A 68 1.75 -1.42 8.32
C SER A 68 2.78 -1.14 7.22
N VAL A 69 3.46 0.01 7.31
CA VAL A 69 4.53 0.35 6.37
C VAL A 69 5.67 -0.66 6.48
N LEU A 70 6.07 -1.05 7.69
CA LEU A 70 7.16 -2.01 7.88
C LEU A 70 6.76 -3.40 7.42
N GLN A 71 5.52 -3.85 7.65
CA GLN A 71 5.05 -5.13 7.10
C GLN A 71 5.17 -5.17 5.57
N MET A 72 4.83 -4.06 4.89
CA MET A 72 5.00 -3.96 3.45
C MET A 72 6.46 -3.93 2.99
N VAL A 73 7.35 -3.30 3.76
CA VAL A 73 8.80 -3.34 3.51
C VAL A 73 9.31 -4.78 3.59
N HIS A 74 8.99 -5.51 4.67
CA HIS A 74 9.39 -6.90 4.85
C HIS A 74 8.85 -7.81 3.73
N ALA A 75 7.60 -7.59 3.30
CA ALA A 75 7.02 -8.32 2.18
C ALA A 75 7.79 -8.06 0.87
N MET A 76 8.21 -6.82 0.61
CA MET A 76 9.05 -6.47 -0.54
C MET A 76 10.43 -7.10 -0.46
N GLU A 77 11.08 -7.09 0.71
CA GLU A 77 12.38 -7.74 0.88
C GLU A 77 12.29 -9.24 0.59
N LYS A 78 11.26 -9.91 1.12
CA LYS A 78 11.00 -11.33 0.89
C LYS A 78 10.74 -11.63 -0.59
N ALA A 79 9.96 -10.80 -1.28
CA ALA A 79 9.62 -11.01 -2.69
C ALA A 79 10.79 -10.72 -3.64
N SER A 80 11.62 -9.73 -3.32
CA SER A 80 12.73 -9.29 -4.18
C SER A 80 14.07 -9.95 -3.86
N GLY A 81 14.23 -10.52 -2.66
CA GLY A 81 15.51 -11.01 -2.15
C GLY A 81 16.51 -9.89 -1.84
N ARG A 82 16.06 -8.63 -1.75
CA ARG A 82 16.91 -7.45 -1.56
C ARG A 82 16.52 -6.70 -0.29
N LYS A 83 17.52 -6.14 0.39
CA LYS A 83 17.29 -5.28 1.55
C LYS A 83 16.78 -3.91 1.14
N VAL A 84 15.90 -3.35 1.97
CA VAL A 84 15.31 -2.02 1.80
C VAL A 84 15.66 -1.19 3.03
N GLY A 85 16.54 -0.21 2.84
CA GLY A 85 16.86 0.76 3.90
C GLY A 85 15.62 1.57 4.28
N VAL A 86 15.43 1.81 5.58
CA VAL A 86 14.30 2.56 6.12
C VAL A 86 14.82 3.65 7.05
N CYS A 87 14.24 4.86 6.94
CA CYS A 87 14.52 5.99 7.81
C CYS A 87 13.20 6.57 8.33
N ALA A 88 13.03 6.63 9.66
CA ALA A 88 11.87 7.29 10.25
C ALA A 88 12.00 8.81 10.13
N VAL A 89 10.93 9.47 9.71
CA VAL A 89 10.87 10.94 9.60
C VAL A 89 9.59 11.47 10.24
N PRO A 90 9.60 12.70 10.79
CA PRO A 90 8.40 13.30 11.37
C PRO A 90 7.27 13.43 10.35
N LEU A 91 6.03 13.27 10.80
CA LEU A 91 4.85 13.40 9.93
C LEU A 91 4.71 14.79 9.29
N LEU A 92 5.20 15.83 9.98
CA LEU A 92 5.20 17.22 9.51
C LEU A 92 6.17 17.48 8.34
N SER A 93 6.98 16.48 7.95
CA SER A 93 7.96 16.57 6.87
C SER A 93 7.42 16.07 5.52
N LEU A 94 6.10 15.88 5.38
CA LEU A 94 5.47 15.56 4.09
C LEU A 94 5.58 16.76 3.13
N PRO A 95 6.00 16.56 1.87
CA PRO A 95 6.06 17.60 0.84
C PRO A 95 4.67 18.03 0.33
#